data_AF-X6IZ03-F1
#
_entry.id   AF-X6IZ03-F1
#
_cell.length_a   1.000
_cell.length_b   1.000
_cell.length_c   1.000
_cell.angle_alpha   90.00
_cell.angle_beta   90.00
_cell.angle_gamma   90.00
#
_symmetry.space_group_name_H-M   'P 1'
#
loop_
_entity.id
_entity.type
_entity.pdbx_description
1 polymer ?
#
loop_
_entity_poly.entity_id
_entity_poly.type
_entity_poly.pdbx_seq_one_letter_code
_entity_poly.pdbx_strand_id
1 'polypeptide(L)'
;MTKAKTAETIENVEFPSFDASKATDQIRAFAEKGVEQSKEAYSKLKTGAEETQKVLESTFETAKTVSSDLSLKTIAALRANAEAGFSHLEALIGAKSLSEVVELQTAFLRKRVETTVEQAKDFQAVASKAAEDVSKPVKTAFEKALKDIKAA
;
A
#
# COMPACT_ATOMS: atom_id res chain seq x y z
N MET A 1 65.82 -3.07 67.10
CA MET A 1 65.00 -2.37 66.09
C MET A 1 65.58 -2.77 64.75
N THR A 2 64.89 -3.41 63.78
CA THR A 2 63.52 -3.19 63.30
C THR A 2 63.13 -4.44 62.50
N LYS A 3 62.25 -5.29 63.04
CA LYS A 3 61.59 -6.39 62.31
C LYS A 3 60.09 -6.28 62.57
N ALA A 4 59.44 -5.28 61.96
CA ALA A 4 57.99 -5.09 62.10
C ALA A 4 57.43 -4.15 61.02
N LYS A 5 57.81 -4.29 59.74
CA LYS A 5 57.20 -3.45 58.68
C LYS A 5 57.04 -4.13 57.33
N THR A 6 56.76 -5.44 57.33
CA THR A 6 56.45 -6.16 56.07
C THR A 6 55.27 -7.12 56.21
N ALA A 7 54.65 -7.23 57.40
CA ALA A 7 53.54 -8.14 57.63
C ALA A 7 52.14 -7.49 57.54
N GLU A 8 52.00 -6.18 57.72
CA GLU A 8 50.68 -5.54 57.87
C GLU A 8 49.97 -5.14 56.55
N THR A 9 50.58 -5.34 55.38
CA THR A 9 49.99 -4.85 54.11
C THR A 9 49.32 -5.95 53.27
N ILE A 10 49.31 -7.21 53.73
CA ILE A 10 48.73 -8.33 52.94
C ILE A 10 47.43 -8.89 53.55
N GLU A 11 47.06 -8.56 54.79
CA GLU A 11 45.90 -9.20 55.46
C GLU A 11 44.53 -8.57 55.19
N ASN A 12 44.42 -7.44 54.49
CA ASN A 12 43.14 -6.73 54.37
C ASN A 12 42.63 -6.50 52.94
N VAL A 13 42.90 -7.45 52.03
CA VAL A 13 42.17 -7.52 50.76
C VAL A 13 41.02 -8.52 50.92
N GLU A 14 39.92 -8.07 51.52
CA GLU A 14 38.64 -8.77 51.36
C GLU A 14 38.23 -8.68 49.88
N PHE A 15 38.42 -9.77 49.16
CA PHE A 15 37.76 -9.95 47.88
C PHE A 15 36.28 -10.21 48.16
N PRO A 16 35.33 -9.45 47.56
CA PRO A 16 33.92 -9.70 47.76
C PRO A 16 33.62 -11.17 47.45
N SER A 17 33.02 -11.89 48.39
CA SER A 17 32.70 -13.30 48.20
C SER A 17 31.72 -13.42 47.03
N PHE A 18 32.13 -14.16 46.00
CA PHE A 18 31.27 -14.44 44.85
C PHE A 18 30.19 -15.42 45.29
N ASP A 19 29.00 -14.89 45.57
CA ASP A 19 27.82 -15.69 45.87
C ASP A 19 27.30 -16.32 44.56
N ALA A 20 27.81 -17.52 44.27
CA ALA A 20 27.48 -18.28 43.07
C ALA A 20 25.96 -18.54 42.94
N SER A 21 25.21 -18.57 44.05
CA SER A 21 23.76 -18.75 44.02
C SER A 21 23.04 -17.52 43.48
N LYS A 22 23.39 -16.32 43.97
CA LYS A 22 22.86 -15.04 43.46
C LYS A 22 23.26 -14.79 42.01
N ALA A 23 24.48 -15.15 41.64
CA ALA A 23 24.92 -15.06 40.24
C ALA A 23 24.09 -15.98 39.32
N THR A 24 23.80 -17.21 39.77
CA THR A 24 22.98 -18.16 39.02
C THR A 24 21.54 -17.66 38.86
N ASP A 25 20.96 -17.08 39.90
CA ASP A 25 19.59 -16.54 39.84
C ASP A 25 19.49 -15.28 38.96
N GLN A 26 20.51 -14.42 38.96
CA GLN A 26 20.58 -13.28 38.03
C GLN A 26 20.70 -13.72 36.57
N ILE A 27 21.49 -14.76 36.29
CA ILE A 27 21.60 -15.35 34.94
C ILE A 27 20.26 -15.96 34.51
N ARG A 28 19.57 -16.66 35.41
CA ARG A 28 18.24 -17.24 35.15
C ARG A 28 17.21 -16.16 34.84
N ALA A 29 17.10 -15.13 35.68
CA ALA A 29 16.17 -14.02 35.48
C ALA A 29 16.46 -13.24 34.18
N PHE A 30 17.74 -13.06 33.85
CA PHE A 30 18.15 -12.44 32.58
C PHE A 30 17.75 -13.30 31.38
N ALA A 31 17.95 -14.62 31.46
CA ALA A 31 17.53 -15.56 30.41
C ALA A 31 16.01 -15.59 30.22
N GLU A 32 15.24 -15.67 31.31
CA GLU A 32 13.77 -15.62 31.29
C GLU A 32 13.27 -14.33 30.64
N LYS A 33 13.81 -13.17 31.05
CA LYS A 33 13.49 -11.88 30.45
C LYS A 33 13.88 -11.79 28.97
N GLY A 34 15.05 -12.31 28.60
CA GLY A 34 15.52 -12.35 27.22
C GLY A 34 14.61 -13.19 26.32
N VAL A 35 14.12 -14.33 26.81
CA VAL A 35 13.14 -15.18 26.11
C VAL A 35 11.80 -14.48 25.96
N GLU A 36 11.30 -13.83 27.02
CA GLU A 36 10.05 -13.05 27.01
C GLU A 36 10.13 -11.93 25.94
N GLN A 37 11.20 -11.14 25.97
CA GLN A 37 11.44 -10.04 25.02
C GLN A 37 11.60 -10.54 23.58
N SER A 38 12.26 -11.69 23.39
CA SER A 38 12.41 -12.30 22.07
C SER A 38 11.07 -12.79 21.51
N LYS A 39 10.20 -13.37 22.35
CA LYS A 39 8.83 -13.76 21.98
C LYS A 39 7.99 -12.55 21.62
N GLU A 40 8.08 -11.48 22.39
CA GLU A 40 7.39 -10.22 22.12
C GLU A 40 7.85 -9.60 20.78
N ALA A 41 9.17 -9.51 20.58
CA ALA A 41 9.75 -9.01 19.33
C ALA A 41 9.36 -9.86 18.13
N TYR A 42 9.39 -11.19 18.26
CA TYR A 42 8.92 -12.11 17.24
C TYR A 42 7.43 -11.94 16.93
N SER A 43 6.59 -11.80 17.96
CA SER A 43 5.15 -11.57 17.80
C SER A 43 4.85 -10.25 17.06
N LYS A 44 5.58 -9.17 17.40
CA LYS A 44 5.49 -7.88 16.70
C LYS A 44 5.94 -7.99 15.25
N LEU A 45 7.06 -8.67 14.99
CA LEU A 45 7.57 -8.90 13.63
C LEU A 45 6.58 -9.70 12.80
N LYS A 46 6.04 -10.79 13.37
CA LYS A 46 5.03 -11.64 12.71
C LYS A 46 3.79 -10.83 12.36
N THR A 47 3.24 -10.09 13.32
CA THR A 47 2.07 -9.24 13.09
C THR A 47 2.35 -8.19 11.99
N GLY A 48 3.50 -7.52 12.05
CA GLY A 48 3.88 -6.53 11.02
C GLY A 48 4.08 -7.15 9.63
N ALA A 49 4.60 -8.38 9.55
CA ALA A 49 4.73 -9.12 8.30
C ALA A 49 3.37 -9.52 7.72
N GLU A 50 2.45 -10.03 8.55
CA GLU A 50 1.07 -10.37 8.15
C GLU A 50 0.30 -9.14 7.67
N GLU A 51 0.46 -7.99 8.35
CA GLU A 51 -0.14 -6.72 7.94
C GLU A 51 0.41 -6.22 6.61
N THR A 52 1.73 -6.29 6.43
CA THR A 52 2.38 -5.92 5.17
C THR A 52 1.90 -6.79 4.02
N GLN A 53 1.82 -8.11 4.24
CA GLN A 53 1.30 -9.06 3.25
C GLN A 53 -0.14 -8.69 2.86
N LYS A 54 -1.01 -8.42 3.83
CA LYS A 54 -2.41 -8.06 3.59
C LYS A 54 -2.55 -6.76 2.79
N VAL A 55 -1.72 -5.75 3.08
CA VAL A 55 -1.69 -4.51 2.30
C VAL A 55 -1.31 -4.80 0.85
N LEU A 56 -0.28 -5.64 0.64
CA LEU A 56 0.18 -6.02 -0.70
C LEU A 56 -0.90 -6.77 -1.50
N GLU A 57 -1.54 -7.77 -0.89
CA GLU A 57 -2.64 -8.53 -1.49
C GLU A 57 -3.80 -7.60 -1.87
N SER A 58 -4.21 -6.71 -0.96
CA SER A 58 -5.28 -5.75 -1.23
C SER A 58 -4.92 -4.80 -2.36
N THR A 59 -3.69 -4.27 -2.39
CA THR A 59 -3.24 -3.39 -3.47
C THR A 59 -3.23 -4.12 -4.81
N PHE A 60 -2.81 -5.39 -4.85
CA PHE A 60 -2.80 -6.20 -6.08
C PHE A 60 -4.22 -6.46 -6.62
N GLU A 61 -5.15 -6.90 -5.77
CA GLU A 61 -6.54 -7.13 -6.18
C GLU A 61 -7.22 -5.83 -6.65
N THR A 62 -6.93 -4.71 -5.98
CA THR A 62 -7.38 -3.38 -6.43
C THR A 62 -6.81 -3.03 -7.81
N ALA A 63 -5.50 -3.19 -8.02
CA ALA A 63 -4.87 -2.89 -9.30
C ALA A 63 -5.45 -3.75 -10.44
N LYS A 64 -5.69 -5.03 -10.18
CA LYS A 64 -6.35 -5.95 -11.12
C LYS A 64 -7.76 -5.48 -11.49
N THR A 65 -8.56 -5.10 -10.49
CA THR A 65 -9.93 -4.60 -10.71
C THR A 65 -9.93 -3.33 -11.56
N VAL A 66 -9.09 -2.36 -11.20
CA VAL A 66 -8.89 -1.11 -11.95
C VAL A 66 -8.49 -1.37 -13.40
N SER A 67 -7.55 -2.29 -13.62
CA SER A 67 -7.11 -2.65 -14.97
C SER A 67 -8.24 -3.26 -15.80
N SER A 68 -9.09 -4.09 -15.19
CA SER A 68 -10.26 -4.68 -15.86
C SER A 68 -11.28 -3.62 -16.26
N ASP A 69 -11.63 -2.72 -15.33
CA ASP A 69 -12.57 -1.62 -15.57
C ASP A 69 -12.09 -0.70 -16.70
N LEU A 70 -10.80 -0.34 -16.69
CA LEU A 70 -10.20 0.47 -17.76
C LEU A 70 -10.27 -0.24 -19.12
N SER A 71 -9.97 -1.54 -19.16
CA SER A 71 -10.02 -2.34 -20.39
C SER A 71 -11.43 -2.41 -20.97
N LEU A 72 -12.43 -2.70 -20.13
CA LEU A 72 -13.83 -2.74 -20.54
C LEU A 72 -14.30 -1.38 -21.07
N LYS A 73 -13.88 -0.28 -20.44
CA LYS A 73 -14.25 1.06 -20.87
C LYS A 73 -13.64 1.44 -22.22
N THR A 74 -12.38 1.07 -22.46
CA THR A 74 -11.75 1.23 -23.77
C THR A 74 -12.48 0.43 -24.85
N ILE A 75 -12.85 -0.83 -24.57
CA ILE A 75 -13.62 -1.65 -25.51
C ILE A 75 -14.98 -1.01 -25.83
N ALA A 76 -15.69 -0.49 -24.81
CA ALA A 76 -16.96 0.20 -25.00
C ALA A 76 -16.80 1.46 -25.88
N ALA A 77 -15.74 2.25 -25.65
CA ALA A 77 -15.44 3.43 -26.47
C ALA A 77 -15.14 3.07 -27.93
N LEU A 78 -14.39 2.00 -28.17
CA LEU A 78 -14.12 1.49 -29.53
C LEU A 78 -15.41 1.04 -30.22
N ARG A 79 -16.28 0.30 -29.52
CA ARG A 79 -17.58 -0.12 -30.05
C ARG A 79 -18.45 1.07 -30.43
N ALA A 80 -18.60 2.05 -29.53
CA ALA A 80 -19.38 3.25 -29.78
C ALA A 80 -18.83 4.07 -30.97
N ASN A 81 -17.51 4.13 -31.13
CA ASN A 81 -16.87 4.80 -32.27
C ASN A 81 -17.13 4.08 -33.59
N ALA A 82 -17.03 2.75 -33.62
CA ALA A 82 -17.33 1.96 -34.80
C ALA A 82 -18.80 2.09 -35.21
N GLU A 83 -19.72 1.96 -34.25
CA GLU A 83 -21.16 2.11 -34.48
C GLU A 83 -21.50 3.50 -35.04
N ALA A 84 -20.99 4.57 -34.42
CA ALA A 84 -21.17 5.93 -34.91
C ALA A 84 -20.62 6.11 -36.34
N GLY A 85 -19.44 5.54 -36.63
CA GLY A 85 -18.84 5.60 -37.97
C GLY A 85 -19.68 4.87 -39.03
N PHE A 86 -20.14 3.65 -38.73
CA PHE A 86 -20.97 2.88 -39.65
C PHE A 86 -22.33 3.54 -39.89
N SER A 87 -23.01 4.01 -38.84
CA SER A 87 -24.28 4.73 -38.99
C SER A 87 -24.12 6.01 -39.80
N HIS A 88 -23.00 6.72 -39.65
CA HIS A 88 -22.71 7.90 -40.48
C HIS A 88 -22.48 7.55 -41.94
N LEU A 89 -21.70 6.49 -42.21
CA LEU A 89 -21.49 5.99 -43.58
C LEU A 89 -22.79 5.54 -44.23
N GLU A 90 -23.65 4.81 -43.50
CA GLU A 90 -24.97 4.39 -43.97
C GLU A 90 -25.83 5.61 -44.33
N ALA A 91 -25.86 6.63 -43.48
CA ALA A 91 -26.59 7.86 -43.74
C ALA A 91 -26.03 8.62 -44.96
N LEU A 92 -24.71 8.69 -45.12
CA LEU A 92 -24.07 9.32 -46.28
C LEU A 92 -24.39 8.58 -47.59
N ILE A 93 -24.42 7.25 -47.58
CA ILE A 93 -24.81 6.44 -48.75
C ILE A 93 -26.28 6.68 -49.11
N GLY A 94 -27.15 6.86 -48.11
CA GLY A 94 -28.57 7.13 -48.31
C GLY A 94 -28.90 8.57 -48.74
N ALA A 95 -27.95 9.50 -48.66
CA ALA A 95 -28.16 10.91 -48.94
C ALA A 95 -28.46 11.17 -50.43
N LYS A 96 -29.47 12.00 -50.69
CA LYS A 96 -29.97 12.30 -52.05
C LYS A 96 -29.46 13.62 -52.61
N SER A 97 -28.76 14.41 -51.79
CA SER A 97 -28.24 15.73 -52.18
C SER A 97 -26.98 16.12 -51.40
N LEU A 98 -26.21 17.06 -51.94
CA LEU A 98 -25.04 17.63 -51.24
C LEU A 98 -25.44 18.38 -49.97
N SER A 99 -26.63 18.99 -49.93
CA SER A 99 -27.13 19.67 -48.73
C SER A 99 -27.34 18.69 -47.58
N GLU A 100 -27.92 17.52 -47.88
CA GLU A 100 -28.14 16.44 -46.90
C GLU A 100 -26.80 15.86 -46.41
N VAL A 101 -25.79 15.72 -47.28
CA VAL A 101 -24.43 15.34 -46.90
C VAL A 101 -23.81 16.35 -45.91
N VAL A 102 -23.92 17.65 -46.19
CA VAL A 102 -23.40 18.71 -45.30
C VAL A 102 -24.10 18.69 -43.95
N GLU A 103 -25.42 18.48 -43.93
CA GLU A 103 -26.21 18.35 -42.71
C GLU A 103 -25.75 17.15 -41.87
N LEU A 104 -25.64 15.97 -42.50
CA LEU A 104 -25.15 14.74 -41.85
C LEU A 104 -23.73 14.92 -41.29
N GLN A 105 -22.82 15.51 -42.06
CA GLN A 105 -21.44 15.74 -41.62
C GLN A 105 -21.38 16.70 -40.42
N THR A 106 -22.20 17.75 -40.43
CA THR A 106 -22.29 18.72 -39.35
C THR A 106 -22.89 18.11 -38.09
N ALA A 107 -23.96 17.33 -38.24
CA ALA A 107 -24.60 16.59 -37.14
C ALA A 107 -23.63 15.57 -36.52
N PHE A 108 -22.92 14.81 -37.35
CA PHE A 108 -21.88 13.88 -36.91
C PHE A 108 -20.80 14.60 -36.11
N LEU A 109 -20.20 15.67 -36.65
CA LEU A 109 -19.16 16.43 -35.94
C LEU A 109 -19.64 16.97 -34.59
N ARG A 110 -20.83 17.58 -34.53
CA ARG A 110 -21.42 18.05 -33.27
C ARG A 110 -21.53 16.90 -32.27
N LYS A 111 -22.09 15.76 -32.69
CA LYS A 111 -22.25 14.59 -31.82
C LYS A 111 -20.91 14.03 -31.35
N ARG A 112 -19.90 13.99 -32.24
CA ARG A 112 -18.54 13.54 -31.89
C ARG A 112 -17.88 14.43 -30.85
N VAL A 113 -18.08 15.75 -30.90
CA VAL A 113 -17.58 16.67 -29.87
C VAL A 113 -18.24 16.37 -28.52
N GLU A 114 -19.58 16.27 -28.47
CA GLU A 114 -20.32 15.94 -27.25
C GLU A 114 -19.84 14.62 -26.63
N THR A 115 -19.78 13.55 -27.43
CA THR A 115 -19.32 12.23 -26.98
C THR A 115 -17.87 12.23 -26.54
N THR A 116 -16.98 12.99 -27.20
CA THR A 116 -15.56 13.07 -26.79
C THR A 116 -15.41 13.74 -25.44
N VAL A 117 -16.16 14.83 -25.20
CA VAL A 117 -16.17 15.52 -23.90
C VAL A 117 -16.69 14.60 -22.80
N GLU A 118 -17.76 13.85 -23.08
CA GLU A 118 -18.31 12.88 -22.15
C GLU A 118 -17.31 11.75 -21.85
N GLN A 119 -16.76 11.10 -22.88
CA GLN A 119 -15.73 10.07 -22.73
C GLN A 119 -14.51 10.57 -21.95
N ALA A 120 -14.06 11.81 -22.17
CA ALA A 120 -12.93 12.39 -21.45
C ALA A 120 -13.21 12.53 -19.93
N LYS A 121 -14.40 13.03 -19.55
CA LYS A 121 -14.83 13.08 -18.13
C LYS A 121 -14.88 11.69 -17.52
N ASP A 122 -15.35 10.75 -18.32
CA ASP A 122 -15.48 9.36 -17.95
C ASP A 122 -14.13 8.67 -17.70
N PHE A 123 -13.12 8.94 -18.54
CA PHE A 123 -11.75 8.49 -18.32
C PHE A 123 -11.11 9.17 -17.11
N GLN A 124 -11.33 10.48 -16.94
CA GLN A 124 -10.87 11.22 -15.76
C GLN A 124 -11.43 10.59 -14.47
N ALA A 125 -12.71 10.25 -14.43
CA ALA A 125 -13.33 9.63 -13.27
C ALA A 125 -12.70 8.28 -12.93
N VAL A 126 -12.46 7.42 -13.94
CA VAL A 126 -11.80 6.12 -13.74
C VAL A 126 -10.36 6.28 -13.28
N ALA A 127 -9.60 7.23 -13.85
CA ALA A 127 -8.23 7.49 -13.45
C ALA A 127 -8.13 8.03 -12.00
N SER A 128 -9.01 8.95 -11.61
CA SER A 128 -9.08 9.46 -10.23
C SER A 128 -9.43 8.35 -9.25
N LYS A 129 -10.43 7.53 -9.57
CA LYS A 129 -10.83 6.38 -8.75
C LYS A 129 -9.70 5.36 -8.63
N ALA A 130 -9.01 5.04 -9.72
CA ALA A 130 -7.85 4.17 -9.72
C ALA A 130 -6.75 4.64 -8.76
N ALA A 131 -6.41 5.93 -8.83
CA ALA A 131 -5.41 6.53 -7.93
C ALA A 131 -5.86 6.47 -6.46
N GLU A 132 -7.14 6.74 -6.19
CA GLU A 132 -7.71 6.65 -4.85
C GLU A 132 -7.65 5.21 -4.33
N ASP A 133 -8.21 4.26 -5.08
CA ASP A 133 -8.34 2.87 -4.70
C ASP A 133 -6.96 2.23 -4.44
N VAL A 134 -5.97 2.45 -5.31
CA VAL A 134 -4.60 1.92 -5.12
C VAL A 134 -3.91 2.52 -3.89
N SER A 135 -4.18 3.79 -3.57
CA SER A 135 -3.58 4.46 -2.41
C SER A 135 -4.23 4.10 -1.07
N LYS A 136 -5.48 3.62 -1.10
CA LYS A 136 -6.32 3.42 0.08
C LYS A 136 -5.76 2.39 1.08
N PRO A 137 -5.29 1.19 0.68
CA PRO A 137 -4.72 0.22 1.61
C PRO A 137 -3.52 0.76 2.38
N VAL A 138 -2.66 1.53 1.71
CA VAL A 138 -1.47 2.15 2.31
C VAL A 138 -1.87 3.25 3.29
N LYS A 139 -2.83 4.12 2.91
CA LYS A 139 -3.35 5.16 3.82
C LYS A 139 -3.96 4.55 5.08
N THR A 140 -4.76 3.49 4.93
CA THR A 140 -5.36 2.78 6.07
C THR A 140 -4.31 2.15 6.97
N ALA A 141 -3.27 1.52 6.41
CA ALA A 141 -2.17 0.96 7.20
C ALA A 141 -1.40 2.04 7.98
N PHE A 142 -1.14 3.18 7.34
CA PHE A 142 -0.49 4.33 7.98
C PHE A 142 -1.33 4.92 9.11
N GLU A 143 -2.63 5.11 8.89
CA GLU A 143 -3.56 5.59 9.93
C GLU A 143 -3.63 4.62 11.12
N LYS A 144 -3.57 3.31 10.86
CA LYS A 144 -3.52 2.30 11.92
C LYS A 144 -2.23 2.42 12.73
N ALA A 145 -1.06 2.46 12.07
CA ALA A 145 0.22 2.61 12.74
C ALA A 145 0.30 3.87 13.61
N LEU A 146 -0.24 5.01 13.13
CA LEU A 146 -0.31 6.24 13.91
C LEU A 146 -1.22 6.13 15.15
N LYS A 147 -2.32 5.38 15.07
CA LYS A 147 -3.20 5.14 16.22
C LYS A 147 -2.52 4.24 17.25
N ASP A 148 -1.84 3.20 16.81
CA ASP A 148 -1.13 2.27 17.69
C ASP A 148 0.02 2.96 18.43
N ILE A 149 0.74 3.88 17.78
CA ILE A 149 1.79 4.71 18.42
C ILE A 149 1.19 5.68 19.45
N LYS A 150 -0.03 6.21 19.23
CA LYS A 150 -0.69 7.11 20.19
C LYS A 150 -1.33 6.37 21.37
N ALA A 151 -1.60 5.09 21.22
CA ALA A 151 -2.22 4.25 22.25
C ALA A 151 -1.20 3.52 23.14
N ALA A 152 0.06 3.43 22.70
CA ALA A 152 1.22 2.95 23.45
C ALA A 152 1.89 4.07 24.26
#